data_AF-A0A2V9SFL5-F1
#
_entry.id   AF-A0A2V9SFL5-F1
#
_cell.length_a   1.000
_cell.length_b   1.000
_cell.length_c   1.000
_cell.angle_alpha   90.00
_cell.angle_beta   90.00
_cell.angle_gamma   90.00
#
_symmetry.space_group_name_H-M   'P 1'
#
loop_
_entity.id
_entity.type
_entity.pdbx_description
1 polymer ?
#
loop_
_entity_poly.entity_id
_entity_poly.type
_entity_poly.pdbx_seq_one_letter_code
_entity_poly.pdbx_strand_id
1 'polypeptide(L)'
;MLKPRGLFILIVPYMKNKETVEHFPELYDFTVVEDHEAFLLRNETREGVFQEFRNLVFHGGPGATLEMRVFSENSIIQHLRNAGFHAIQVHHEPDFAHGVWWPQAWAFPIS
;
A
#
# COMPACT_ATOMS: atom_id res chain seq x y z
N MET A 1 -0.30 15.90 13.58
CA MET A 1 1.08 16.38 13.35
C MET A 1 1.95 15.94 14.52
N LEU A 2 3.11 15.34 14.25
CA LEU A 2 4.03 14.89 15.29
C LEU A 2 4.75 16.09 15.92
N LYS A 3 5.01 16.04 17.24
CA LYS A 3 5.89 17.02 17.91
C LYS A 3 7.34 16.82 17.44
N PRO A 4 8.22 17.84 17.56
CA PRO A 4 9.64 17.64 17.32
C PRO A 4 10.16 16.43 18.10
N ARG A 5 10.93 15.55 17.42
CA ARG A 5 11.47 14.29 17.95
C ARG A 5 10.43 13.20 18.27
N GLY A 6 9.20 13.32 17.77
CA GLY A 6 8.20 12.26 17.85
C GLY A 6 8.64 10.99 17.10
N LEU A 7 8.20 9.83 17.57
CA LEU A 7 8.42 8.54 16.94
C LEU A 7 7.23 8.18 16.06
N PHE A 8 7.50 7.61 14.88
CA PHE A 8 6.50 7.02 14.00
C PHE A 8 6.86 5.57 13.76
N ILE A 9 5.90 4.67 14.01
CA ILE A 9 6.02 3.24 13.72
C ILE A 9 5.02 2.94 12.61
N LEU A 10 5.51 2.38 11.51
CA LEU A 10 4.71 2.00 10.36
C LEU A 10 4.84 0.50 10.14
N ILE A 11 3.69 -0.18 10.10
CA ILE A 11 3.59 -1.59 9.71
C ILE A 11 2.68 -1.61 8.49
N VAL A 12 3.23 -2.00 7.34
CA VAL A 12 2.50 -2.03 6.08
C VAL A 12 3.06 -3.14 5.19
N PRO A 13 2.22 -3.89 4.45
CA PRO A 13 2.71 -4.77 3.41
C PRO A 13 3.43 -3.97 2.32
N TYR A 14 4.59 -4.45 1.87
CA TYR A 14 5.33 -3.84 0.76
C TYR A 14 6.11 -4.91 -0.01
N MET A 15 6.51 -4.56 -1.23
CA MET A 15 7.35 -5.37 -2.12
C MET A 15 8.74 -4.75 -2.26
N LYS A 16 9.70 -5.55 -2.74
CA LYS A 16 11.07 -5.10 -3.07
C LYS A 16 11.19 -4.43 -4.46
N ASN A 17 10.06 -4.03 -5.04
CA ASN A 17 10.02 -3.30 -6.31
C ASN A 17 10.71 -1.94 -6.18
N LYS A 18 11.14 -1.36 -7.31
CA LYS A 18 11.82 -0.06 -7.31
C LYS A 18 10.90 1.08 -6.81
N GLU A 19 9.63 1.04 -7.22
CA GLU A 19 8.64 2.08 -6.94
C GLU A 19 7.30 1.46 -6.52
N THR A 20 6.52 2.20 -5.73
CA THR A 20 5.12 1.88 -5.44
C THR A 20 4.35 1.80 -6.76
N VAL A 21 3.55 0.75 -6.91
CA VAL A 21 2.64 0.61 -8.04
C VAL A 21 1.30 1.18 -7.62
N GLU A 22 0.88 2.28 -8.24
CA GLU A 22 -0.48 2.80 -8.13
C GLU A 22 -1.32 2.17 -9.24
N HIS A 23 -2.39 1.45 -8.90
CA HIS A 23 -3.28 0.85 -9.91
C HIS A 23 -4.14 1.91 -10.60
N PHE A 24 -4.46 2.98 -9.88
CA PHE A 24 -5.35 4.06 -10.33
C PHE A 24 -4.70 5.44 -10.02
N PRO A 25 -3.67 5.87 -10.76
CA PRO A 25 -2.88 7.06 -10.42
C PRO A 25 -3.67 8.38 -10.49
N GLU A 26 -4.74 8.43 -11.28
CA GLU A 26 -5.59 9.62 -11.48
C GLU A 26 -6.93 9.52 -10.73
N LEU A 27 -7.02 8.61 -9.75
CA LEU A 27 -8.23 8.38 -8.98
C LEU A 27 -8.64 9.64 -8.20
N TYR A 28 -9.90 10.03 -8.33
CA TYR A 28 -10.42 11.23 -7.69
C TYR A 28 -11.84 11.05 -7.17
N ASP A 29 -12.86 11.06 -8.04
CA ASP A 29 -14.24 10.76 -7.67
C ASP A 29 -14.64 9.41 -8.28
N PHE A 30 -14.72 8.38 -7.46
CA PHE A 30 -14.85 7.01 -7.94
C PHE A 30 -15.89 6.21 -7.18
N THR A 31 -16.43 5.22 -7.88
CA THR A 31 -17.31 4.21 -7.32
C THR A 31 -16.92 2.83 -7.84
N VAL A 32 -17.09 1.81 -6.99
CA VAL A 32 -16.98 0.42 -7.39
C VAL A 32 -18.40 -0.12 -7.47
N VAL A 33 -18.78 -0.60 -8.66
CA VAL A 33 -20.09 -1.17 -8.93
C VAL A 33 -19.96 -2.64 -9.30
N GLU A 34 -20.95 -3.42 -8.91
CA GLU A 34 -21.13 -4.78 -9.41
C GLU A 34 -21.76 -4.71 -10.80
N ASP A 35 -21.15 -5.40 -11.76
CA ASP A 35 -21.57 -5.52 -13.15
C ASP A 35 -21.67 -7.02 -13.47
N HIS A 36 -22.87 -7.58 -13.28
CA HIS A 36 -23.12 -9.02 -13.27
C HIS A 36 -22.27 -9.77 -12.23
N GLU A 37 -21.45 -10.74 -12.63
CA GLU A 37 -20.56 -11.50 -11.73
C GLU A 37 -19.15 -10.86 -11.60
N ALA A 38 -18.99 -9.61 -12.05
CA ALA A 38 -17.73 -8.89 -12.03
C ALA A 38 -17.85 -7.53 -11.32
N PHE A 39 -16.72 -6.96 -10.94
CA PHE A 39 -16.65 -5.62 -10.37
C PHE A 39 -15.99 -4.64 -11.34
N LEU A 40 -16.51 -3.41 -11.36
CA LEU A 40 -16.06 -2.32 -12.19
C LEU A 40 -15.77 -1.10 -11.32
N LEU A 41 -14.59 -0.52 -11.44
CA LEU A 41 -14.31 0.80 -10.86
C LEU A 41 -14.55 1.86 -11.93
N ARG A 42 -15.44 2.80 -11.63
CA ARG A 42 -15.67 4.02 -12.42
C ARG A 42 -15.04 5.19 -11.70
N ASN A 43 -14.27 5.99 -12.40
CA ASN A 43 -13.61 7.18 -11.89
C ASN A 43 -13.88 8.37 -12.80
N GLU A 44 -14.08 9.55 -12.21
CA GLU A 44 -13.93 10.84 -12.87
C GLU A 44 -12.66 11.48 -12.32
N THR A 45 -11.67 11.75 -13.19
CA THR A 45 -10.43 12.41 -12.78
C THR A 45 -10.70 13.85 -12.34
N ARG A 46 -9.70 14.52 -11.76
CA ARG A 46 -9.81 15.94 -11.39
C ARG A 46 -10.10 16.86 -12.57
N GLU A 47 -9.74 16.43 -13.77
CA GLU A 47 -9.92 17.11 -15.04
C GLU A 47 -11.27 16.77 -15.70
N GLY A 48 -12.11 15.94 -15.07
CA GLY A 48 -13.42 15.53 -15.58
C GLY A 48 -13.35 14.39 -16.61
N VAL A 49 -12.24 13.64 -16.66
CA VAL A 49 -12.10 12.51 -17.59
C VAL A 49 -12.67 11.24 -16.96
N PHE A 50 -13.59 10.57 -17.65
CA PHE A 50 -14.14 9.29 -17.19
C PHE A 50 -13.21 8.12 -17.52
N GLN A 51 -12.98 7.26 -16.52
CA GLN A 51 -12.17 6.06 -16.62
C GLN A 51 -12.93 4.86 -16.05
N GLU A 52 -12.73 3.69 -16.67
CA GLU A 52 -13.32 2.43 -16.24
C GLU A 52 -12.25 1.34 -16.11
N PHE A 53 -12.25 0.61 -14.99
CA PHE A 53 -11.29 -0.45 -14.70
C PHE A 53 -12.00 -1.75 -14.32
N ARG A 54 -11.66 -2.85 -15.01
CA ARG A 54 -12.30 -4.17 -14.85
C ARG A 54 -11.39 -5.24 -14.24
N ASN A 55 -10.07 -5.07 -14.36
CA ASN A 55 -9.09 -6.02 -13.83
C ASN A 55 -8.75 -5.67 -12.37
N LEU A 56 -9.77 -5.64 -11.53
CA LEU A 56 -9.65 -5.26 -10.13
C LEU A 56 -9.06 -6.42 -9.30
N VAL A 57 -8.14 -6.09 -8.40
CA VAL A 57 -7.55 -7.05 -7.45
C VAL A 57 -8.21 -6.85 -6.09
N PHE A 58 -8.84 -7.90 -5.56
CA PHE A 58 -9.43 -7.87 -4.22
C PHE A 58 -8.72 -8.83 -3.27
N HIS A 59 -8.48 -8.38 -2.04
CA HIS A 59 -8.05 -9.23 -0.95
C HIS A 59 -9.28 -9.72 -0.16
N GLY A 60 -9.29 -11.00 0.22
CA GLY A 60 -10.40 -11.61 0.96
C GLY A 60 -11.60 -12.03 0.10
N GLY A 61 -11.49 -11.96 -1.23
CA GLY A 61 -12.54 -12.35 -2.19
C GLY A 61 -13.13 -11.16 -2.96
N PRO A 62 -13.90 -11.41 -4.04
CA PRO A 62 -14.48 -10.35 -4.87
C PRO A 62 -15.34 -9.37 -4.06
N GLY A 63 -15.14 -8.06 -4.27
CA GLY A 63 -15.93 -7.01 -3.60
C GLY A 63 -15.54 -6.69 -2.16
N ALA A 64 -14.59 -7.43 -1.55
CA ALA A 64 -14.23 -7.25 -0.14
C ALA A 64 -13.32 -6.03 0.11
N THR A 65 -12.04 -6.11 -0.27
CA THR A 65 -11.08 -5.00 -0.13
C THR A 65 -10.30 -4.83 -1.42
N LEU A 66 -10.54 -3.73 -2.13
CA LEU A 66 -9.85 -3.40 -3.37
C LEU A 66 -8.40 -2.98 -3.09
N GLU A 67 -7.44 -3.60 -3.79
CA GLU A 67 -6.05 -3.17 -3.78
C GLU A 67 -5.92 -1.88 -4.61
N MET A 68 -5.63 -0.76 -3.94
CA MET A 68 -5.45 0.53 -4.62
C MET A 68 -4.01 0.71 -5.13
N ARG A 69 -3.06 0.17 -4.37
CA ARG A 69 -1.63 0.29 -4.62
C ARG A 69 -0.86 -0.84 -3.95
N VAL A 70 0.32 -1.12 -4.46
CA VAL A 70 1.32 -2.00 -3.86
C VAL A 70 2.53 -1.17 -3.48
N PHE A 71 2.77 -1.00 -2.19
CA PHE A 71 3.90 -0.21 -1.71
C PHE A 71 5.24 -0.86 -2.07
N SER A 72 6.21 -0.01 -2.40
CA SER A 72 7.62 -0.37 -2.40
C SER A 72 8.29 0.10 -1.10
N GLU A 73 9.20 -0.71 -0.55
CA GLU A 73 10.07 -0.29 0.56
C GLU A 73 10.81 1.02 0.24
N ASN A 74 11.37 1.10 -0.97
CA ASN A 74 12.14 2.27 -1.39
C ASN A 74 11.24 3.52 -1.43
N SER A 75 10.05 3.43 -2.03
CA SER A 75 9.10 4.55 -2.04
C SER A 75 8.68 4.96 -0.62
N ILE A 76 8.41 4.01 0.28
CA ILE A 76 8.11 4.32 1.69
C ILE A 76 9.25 5.11 2.34
N ILE A 77 10.49 4.65 2.19
CA ILE A 77 11.66 5.34 2.76
C ILE A 77 11.79 6.76 2.18
N GLN A 78 11.58 6.95 0.87
CA GLN A 78 11.62 8.29 0.27
C GLN A 78 10.49 9.18 0.79
N HIS A 79 9.27 8.68 0.95
CA HIS A 79 8.18 9.45 1.55
C HIS A 79 8.51 9.88 2.98
N LEU A 80 9.08 8.99 3.81
CA LEU A 80 9.52 9.33 5.16
C LEU A 80 10.61 10.41 5.15
N ARG A 81 11.61 10.30 4.26
CA ARG A 81 12.66 11.33 4.10
C ARG A 81 12.06 12.67 3.69
N ASN A 82 11.18 12.68 2.71
CA ASN A 82 10.51 13.89 2.23
C ASN A 82 9.62 14.53 3.29
N ALA A 83 9.09 13.74 4.22
CA ALA A 83 8.34 14.22 5.39
C ALA A 83 9.24 14.72 6.54
N GLY A 84 10.58 14.67 6.40
CA GLY A 84 11.55 15.17 7.37
C GLY A 84 12.05 14.13 8.39
N PHE A 85 11.80 12.84 8.18
CA PHE A 85 12.41 11.79 9.00
C PHE A 85 13.84 11.49 8.53
N HIS A 86 14.78 11.43 9.48
CA HIS A 86 16.20 11.24 9.19
C HIS A 86 16.72 9.90 9.74
N ALA A 87 16.26 9.50 10.93
CA ALA A 87 16.59 8.22 11.54
C ALA A 87 15.52 7.18 11.17
N ILE A 88 15.65 6.60 9.97
CA ILE A 88 14.73 5.57 9.46
C ILE A 88 15.40 4.22 9.58
N GLN A 89 14.73 3.29 10.26
CA GLN A 89 15.17 1.90 10.40
C GLN A 89 14.08 0.97 9.88
N VAL A 90 14.45 0.03 9.02
CA VAL A 90 13.57 -1.06 8.60
C VAL A 90 13.99 -2.32 9.33
N HIS A 91 13.05 -2.94 10.03
CA HIS A 91 13.30 -4.15 10.82
C HIS A 91 12.99 -5.39 9.99
N HIS A 92 14.02 -5.96 9.37
CA HIS A 92 13.93 -7.22 8.61
C HIS A 92 14.48 -8.43 9.38
N GLU A 93 15.29 -8.18 10.41
CA GLU A 93 15.99 -9.24 11.14
C GLU A 93 15.02 -10.07 11.98
N PRO A 94 15.24 -11.39 12.06
CA PRO A 94 14.52 -12.23 13.02
C PRO A 94 14.87 -11.81 14.44
N ASP A 95 13.91 -11.97 15.35
CA ASP A 95 14.09 -11.82 16.78
C ASP A 95 13.74 -13.14 17.46
N PHE A 96 14.71 -14.05 17.44
CA PHE A 96 14.55 -15.40 18.01
C PHE A 96 14.32 -15.40 19.51
N ALA A 97 14.78 -14.37 20.24
CA ALA A 97 14.52 -14.26 21.68
C ALA A 97 13.03 -14.09 21.98
N HIS A 98 12.27 -13.52 21.04
CA HIS A 98 10.83 -13.31 21.12
C HIS A 98 10.03 -14.18 20.13
N GLY A 99 10.67 -15.20 19.51
CA GLY A 99 10.02 -16.13 18.61
C GLY A 99 9.66 -15.57 17.23
N VAL A 100 10.22 -14.41 16.84
CA VAL A 100 9.97 -13.79 15.54
C VAL A 100 10.96 -14.32 14.51
N TRP A 101 10.44 -14.98 13.48
CA TRP A 101 11.26 -15.52 12.40
C TRP A 101 10.63 -15.27 11.03
N TRP A 102 11.39 -14.63 10.14
CA TRP A 102 10.98 -14.31 8.77
C TRP A 102 11.82 -15.13 7.77
N PRO A 103 11.42 -16.38 7.45
CA PRO A 103 12.21 -17.26 6.57
C PRO A 103 12.29 -16.78 5.12
N GLN A 104 11.41 -15.87 4.71
CA GLN A 104 11.44 -15.25 3.39
C GLN A 104 11.53 -13.74 3.52
N ALA A 105 12.24 -13.10 2.58
CA ALA A 105 12.37 -11.64 2.51
C ALA A 105 11.05 -10.89 2.22
N TRP A 106 9.95 -11.62 2.06
CA TRP A 106 8.61 -11.13 1.74
C TRP A 106 7.50 -11.77 2.59
N ALA A 107 7.84 -12.33 3.76
CA ALA A 107 6.86 -12.88 4.69
C ALA A 107 6.56 -11.89 5.83
N PHE A 108 5.67 -10.92 5.59
CA PHE A 108 5.16 -10.02 6.64
C PHE A 108 3.63 -10.14 6.74
N PRO A 109 3.15 -10.78 7.81
CA PRO A 109 2.64 -9.99 8.94
C PRO A 109 3.11 -10.47 10.33
N ILE A 110 3.18 -9.53 11.27
CA ILE A 110 3.15 -9.78 12.72
C ILE A 110 1.71 -10.17 13.08
N SER A 111 1.50 -11.34 13.69
CA SER A 111 0.23 -11.72 14.33
C SER A 111 0.13 -11.15 15.73
#